data_AF-A0A938KLV3-F1
#
_entry.id   AF-A0A938KLV3-F1
#
_cell.length_a   1.000
_cell.length_b   1.000
_cell.length_c   1.000
_cell.angle_alpha   90.00
_cell.angle_beta   90.00
_cell.angle_gamma   90.00
#
_symmetry.space_group_name_H-M   'P 1'
#
loop_
_entity.id
_entity.type
_entity.pdbx_description
1 polymer ?
#
loop_
_entity_poly.entity_id
_entity_poly.type
_entity_poly.pdbx_seq_one_letter_code
_entity_poly.pdbx_strand_id
1 'polypeptide(L)'
;RHLQAYEAALFTITTPIFVTLFADALDRRLRGWALAAALLAVAGTALVAVKSTDLAVTFTGLALVQLSNAAFAIGQVLYCRLRVRQPALRDHEVFALPYAGGVAVAAAMFATRGASLELTTPQWLTLAYLGLLASGAGFFLWNVGATRVSSGTLAVMNNAKVPLGVACALLVFGERADVPWLLASFALLGAAVWLAGLSASNRTR
;
A
#
# COMPACT_ATOMS: atom_id res chain seq x y z
N ARG A 1 4.53 2.09 -20.28
CA ARG A 1 3.92 1.66 -21.58
C ARG A 1 2.41 1.85 -21.57
N HIS A 2 1.70 1.52 -20.49
CA HIS A 2 0.23 1.62 -20.42
C HIS A 2 -0.31 2.69 -19.45
N LEU A 3 0.52 3.12 -18.50
CA LEU A 3 0.28 4.22 -17.57
C LEU A 3 1.61 4.94 -17.29
N GLN A 4 1.51 6.20 -16.91
CA GLN A 4 2.58 6.98 -16.28
C GLN A 4 2.73 6.55 -14.80
N ALA A 5 3.90 6.79 -14.22
CA ALA A 5 4.22 6.29 -12.88
C ALA A 5 3.28 6.85 -11.80
N TYR A 6 2.90 8.12 -11.89
CA TYR A 6 1.95 8.71 -10.92
C TYR A 6 0.52 8.19 -11.13
N GLU A 7 0.11 7.86 -12.37
CA GLU A 7 -1.22 7.27 -12.63
C GLU A 7 -1.31 5.88 -12.01
N ALA A 8 -0.25 5.09 -12.14
CA ALA A 8 -0.15 3.81 -11.45
C ALA A 8 -0.26 3.99 -9.93
N ALA A 9 0.44 4.98 -9.36
CA ALA A 9 0.34 5.31 -7.94
C ALA A 9 -1.08 5.74 -7.53
N LEU A 10 -1.77 6.53 -8.36
CA LEU A 10 -3.16 6.96 -8.14
C LEU A 10 -4.10 5.76 -8.04
N PHE A 11 -3.99 4.76 -8.91
CA PHE A 11 -4.87 3.59 -8.84
C PHE A 11 -4.56 2.66 -7.66
N THR A 12 -3.39 2.79 -7.02
CA THR A 12 -3.09 2.05 -5.78
C THR A 12 -3.97 2.46 -4.59
N ILE A 13 -4.69 3.58 -4.67
CA ILE A 13 -5.63 4.01 -3.61
C ILE A 13 -6.79 3.02 -3.40
N THR A 14 -6.96 2.05 -4.31
CA THR A 14 -7.97 0.98 -4.21
C THR A 14 -7.49 -0.23 -3.40
N THR A 15 -6.22 -0.28 -3.01
CA THR A 15 -5.64 -1.35 -2.18
C THR A 15 -6.44 -1.68 -0.91
N PRO A 16 -6.97 -0.70 -0.13
CA PRO A 16 -7.78 -0.98 1.05
C PRO A 16 -8.95 -1.93 0.77
N ILE A 17 -9.59 -1.81 -0.40
CA ILE A 17 -10.73 -2.65 -0.78
C ILE A 17 -10.26 -4.11 -0.92
N PHE A 18 -9.16 -4.33 -1.63
CA PHE A 18 -8.59 -5.67 -1.78
C PHE A 18 -8.16 -6.27 -0.45
N VAL A 19 -7.49 -5.50 0.40
CA VAL A 19 -7.06 -5.96 1.74
C VAL A 19 -8.26 -6.44 2.55
N THR A 20 -9.35 -5.67 2.57
CA THR A 20 -10.57 -6.06 3.27
C THR A 20 -11.22 -7.29 2.64
N LEU A 21 -11.41 -7.31 1.33
CA LEU A 21 -12.09 -8.42 0.64
C LEU A 21 -11.33 -9.74 0.76
N PHE A 22 -10.00 -9.74 0.62
CA PHE A 22 -9.21 -10.96 0.80
C PHE A 22 -9.18 -11.41 2.26
N ALA A 23 -9.08 -10.47 3.21
CA ALA A 23 -9.18 -10.80 4.62
C ALA A 23 -10.54 -11.44 4.96
N ASP A 24 -11.62 -10.90 4.43
CA ASP A 24 -12.99 -11.38 4.60
C ASP A 24 -13.23 -12.74 3.93
N ALA A 25 -12.75 -12.91 2.69
CA ALA A 25 -12.87 -14.16 1.94
C ALA A 25 -12.13 -15.31 2.66
N LEU A 26 -10.91 -15.06 3.13
CA LEU A 26 -10.13 -16.03 3.88
C LEU A 26 -10.68 -16.27 5.31
N ASP A 27 -11.45 -15.35 5.88
CA ASP A 27 -12.20 -15.52 7.13
C ASP A 27 -13.60 -16.12 6.89
N ARG A 28 -14.01 -16.29 5.62
CA ARG A 28 -15.37 -16.66 5.20
C ARG A 28 -16.46 -15.78 5.84
N ARG A 29 -16.17 -14.49 6.04
CA ARG A 29 -17.08 -13.53 6.69
C ARG A 29 -16.98 -12.15 6.04
N LEU A 30 -18.12 -11.60 5.63
CA LEU A 30 -18.21 -10.23 5.13
C LEU A 30 -18.41 -9.26 6.29
N ARG A 31 -17.44 -8.36 6.48
CA ARG A 31 -17.47 -7.30 7.49
C ARG A 31 -17.82 -5.98 6.81
N GLY A 32 -19.13 -5.71 6.69
CA GLY A 32 -19.63 -4.50 6.01
C GLY A 32 -19.00 -3.19 6.51
N TRP A 33 -18.77 -3.07 7.82
CA TRP A 33 -18.10 -1.91 8.41
C TRP A 33 -16.63 -1.76 7.99
N ALA A 34 -15.90 -2.87 7.84
CA ALA A 34 -14.53 -2.84 7.33
C ALA A 34 -14.48 -2.44 5.85
N LEU A 35 -15.46 -2.89 5.05
CA LEU A 35 -15.57 -2.49 3.65
C LEU A 35 -15.95 -1.00 3.53
N ALA A 36 -16.90 -0.53 4.34
CA ALA A 36 -17.27 0.88 4.41
C ALA A 36 -16.07 1.75 4.80
N ALA A 37 -15.28 1.32 5.79
CA ALA A 37 -14.04 1.99 6.17
C ALA A 37 -13.02 2.03 5.02
N ALA A 38 -12.84 0.93 4.29
CA ALA A 38 -11.95 0.89 3.13
C ALA A 38 -12.41 1.84 2.02
N LEU A 39 -13.71 1.88 1.70
CA LEU A 39 -14.28 2.81 0.72
C LEU A 39 -14.11 4.27 1.16
N LEU A 40 -14.33 4.56 2.44
CA LEU A 40 -14.11 5.90 3.00
C LEU A 40 -12.64 6.32 2.91
N ALA A 41 -11.71 5.38 3.13
CA ALA A 41 -10.28 5.62 2.95
C ALA A 41 -9.90 5.89 1.49
N VAL A 42 -10.53 5.20 0.54
CA VAL A 42 -10.37 5.47 -0.90
C VAL A 42 -10.84 6.87 -1.24
N ALA A 43 -12.05 7.23 -0.80
CA ALA A 43 -12.61 8.57 -1.03
C ALA A 43 -11.75 9.68 -0.42
N GLY A 44 -11.32 9.52 0.84
CA GLY A 44 -10.47 10.48 1.53
C GLY A 44 -9.15 10.71 0.82
N THR A 45 -8.49 9.65 0.35
CA THR A 45 -7.24 9.79 -0.39
C THR A 45 -7.44 10.35 -1.80
N ALA A 46 -8.54 10.02 -2.47
CA ALA A 46 -8.88 10.53 -3.79
C ALA A 46 -9.01 12.07 -3.83
N LEU A 47 -9.47 12.70 -2.73
CA LEU A 47 -9.56 14.17 -2.61
C LEU A 47 -8.24 14.88 -2.87
N VAL A 48 -7.12 14.25 -2.49
CA VAL A 48 -5.77 14.81 -2.67
C VAL A 48 -5.11 14.29 -3.94
N ALA A 49 -5.44 13.06 -4.35
CA ALA A 49 -4.74 12.38 -5.42
C ALA A 49 -5.26 12.70 -6.83
N VAL A 50 -6.57 12.95 -6.99
CA VAL A 50 -7.22 13.10 -8.32
C VAL A 50 -7.11 14.52 -8.87
N LYS A 51 -6.99 15.53 -7.99
CA LYS A 51 -7.12 16.94 -8.36
C LYS A 51 -5.97 17.49 -9.22
N SER A 52 -4.91 16.71 -9.41
CA SER A 52 -3.62 17.21 -9.91
C SER A 52 -3.24 16.71 -11.30
N THR A 53 -4.09 15.99 -12.04
CA THR A 53 -3.60 15.34 -13.26
C THR A 53 -4.58 15.06 -14.40
N ASP A 54 -4.11 15.33 -15.63
CA ASP A 54 -4.69 14.82 -16.86
C ASP A 54 -4.42 13.30 -16.96
N LEU A 55 -5.50 12.51 -16.98
CA LEU A 55 -5.44 11.06 -16.97
C LEU A 55 -5.52 10.50 -18.40
N ALA A 56 -4.49 9.79 -18.84
CA ALA A 56 -4.42 9.09 -20.11
C ALA A 56 -4.49 7.56 -19.89
N VAL A 57 -5.56 7.14 -19.24
CA VAL A 57 -5.68 5.80 -18.66
C VAL A 57 -6.09 4.78 -19.72
N THR A 58 -5.27 3.75 -19.89
CA THR A 58 -5.64 2.58 -20.70
C THR A 58 -6.26 1.48 -19.82
N PHE A 59 -7.23 0.74 -20.35
CA PHE A 59 -7.84 -0.39 -19.64
C PHE A 59 -6.80 -1.44 -19.19
N THR A 60 -5.84 -1.75 -20.07
CA THR A 60 -4.74 -2.67 -19.75
C THR A 60 -3.90 -2.17 -18.59
N GLY A 61 -3.58 -0.88 -18.58
CA GLY A 61 -2.85 -0.23 -17.51
C GLY A 61 -3.57 -0.33 -16.17
N LEU A 62 -4.86 0.01 -16.16
CA LEU A 62 -5.72 -0.13 -14.99
C LEU A 62 -5.76 -1.58 -14.50
N ALA A 63 -6.04 -2.55 -15.38
CA ALA A 63 -6.11 -3.96 -15.04
C ALA A 63 -4.81 -4.48 -14.40
N LEU A 64 -3.64 -4.08 -14.92
CA LEU A 64 -2.35 -4.45 -14.36
C LEU A 64 -2.14 -3.88 -12.95
N VAL A 65 -2.53 -2.62 -12.71
CA VAL A 65 -2.42 -2.02 -11.37
C VAL A 65 -3.39 -2.68 -10.40
N GLN A 66 -4.62 -2.97 -10.81
CA GLN A 66 -5.57 -3.68 -9.95
C GLN A 66 -5.09 -5.09 -9.61
N LEU A 67 -4.48 -5.80 -10.56
CA LEU A 67 -3.86 -7.11 -10.30
C LEU A 67 -2.68 -6.98 -9.33
N SER A 68 -1.85 -5.94 -9.48
CA SER A 68 -0.76 -5.64 -8.55
C SER A 68 -1.27 -5.34 -7.14
N ASN A 69 -2.31 -4.51 -7.01
CA ASN A 69 -2.96 -4.21 -5.74
C ASN A 69 -3.53 -5.49 -5.09
N ALA A 70 -4.14 -6.37 -5.88
CA ALA A 70 -4.66 -7.64 -5.40
C ALA A 70 -3.54 -8.57 -4.91
N ALA A 71 -2.46 -8.74 -5.68
CA ALA A 71 -1.31 -9.55 -5.29
C ALA A 71 -0.66 -9.03 -4.00
N PHE A 72 -0.47 -7.70 -3.90
CA PHE A 72 0.06 -7.05 -2.71
C PHE A 72 -0.86 -7.27 -1.50
N ALA A 73 -2.17 -7.05 -1.66
CA ALA A 73 -3.15 -7.24 -0.60
C ALA A 73 -3.21 -8.69 -0.09
N ILE A 74 -3.19 -9.69 -0.99
CA ILE A 74 -3.12 -11.11 -0.62
C ILE A 74 -1.84 -11.37 0.18
N GLY A 75 -0.68 -10.93 -0.31
CA GLY A 75 0.60 -11.11 0.38
C GLY A 75 0.58 -10.52 1.80
N GLN A 76 0.06 -9.30 1.94
CA GLN A 76 -0.06 -8.63 3.23
C GLN A 76 -1.00 -9.39 4.20
N VAL A 77 -2.18 -9.82 3.73
CA VAL A 77 -3.14 -10.57 4.56
C VAL A 77 -2.59 -11.93 4.97
N LEU A 78 -1.94 -12.65 4.05
CA LEU A 78 -1.31 -13.95 4.33
C LEU A 78 -0.14 -13.80 5.31
N TYR A 79 0.67 -12.75 5.18
CA TYR A 79 1.76 -12.45 6.11
C TYR A 79 1.23 -12.28 7.54
N CYS A 80 0.21 -11.44 7.74
CA CYS A 80 -0.41 -11.24 9.05
C CYS A 80 -0.96 -12.55 9.63
N ARG A 81 -1.63 -13.35 8.80
CA ARG A 81 -2.18 -14.66 9.24
C ARG A 81 -1.09 -15.66 9.61
N LEU A 82 0.00 -15.72 8.84
CA LEU A 82 1.14 -16.58 9.14
C LEU A 82 1.71 -16.24 10.53
N ARG A 83 1.87 -14.94 10.82
CA ARG A 83 2.40 -14.47 12.11
C ARG A 83 1.48 -14.77 13.28
N VAL A 84 0.17 -14.69 13.08
CA VAL A 84 -0.80 -15.10 14.12
C VAL A 84 -0.78 -16.62 14.34
N ARG A 85 -0.64 -17.41 13.27
CA ARG A 85 -0.62 -18.89 13.35
C ARG A 85 0.69 -19.45 13.88
N GLN A 86 1.80 -18.73 13.68
CA GLN A 86 3.14 -19.15 14.09
C GLN A 86 3.83 -18.03 14.88
N PRO A 87 3.46 -17.82 16.16
CA PRO A 87 3.99 -16.72 16.97
C PRO A 87 5.50 -16.82 17.21
N ALA A 88 6.06 -18.03 17.12
CA ALA A 88 7.50 -18.27 17.24
C ALA A 88 8.31 -17.67 16.09
N LEU A 89 7.70 -17.49 14.90
CA LEU A 89 8.36 -16.86 13.77
C LEU A 89 8.53 -15.36 14.02
N ARG A 90 9.77 -14.90 13.88
CA ARG A 90 10.17 -13.49 13.93
C ARG A 90 10.02 -12.86 12.56
N ASP A 91 9.68 -11.56 12.52
CA ASP A 91 9.49 -10.83 11.28
C ASP A 91 10.68 -10.97 10.31
N HIS A 92 11.91 -10.88 10.83
CA HIS A 92 13.13 -10.95 10.00
C HIS A 92 13.35 -12.32 9.33
N GLU A 93 12.74 -13.39 9.84
CA GLU A 93 12.90 -14.75 9.29
C GLU A 93 12.09 -14.95 8.02
N VAL A 94 10.94 -14.26 7.93
CA VAL A 94 9.98 -14.42 6.82
C VAL A 94 9.88 -13.18 5.93
N PHE A 95 10.30 -12.01 6.41
CA PHE A 95 10.20 -10.75 5.68
C PHE A 95 10.97 -10.77 4.36
N ALA A 96 12.10 -11.48 4.29
CA ALA A 96 12.92 -11.54 3.09
C ALA A 96 12.28 -12.37 1.95
N LEU A 97 11.33 -13.25 2.25
CA LEU A 97 10.77 -14.18 1.24
C LEU A 97 10.03 -13.47 0.10
N PRO A 98 9.12 -12.51 0.33
CA PRO A 98 8.53 -11.71 -0.74
C PRO A 98 9.58 -11.01 -1.63
N TYR A 99 10.67 -10.50 -1.03
CA TYR A 99 11.75 -9.85 -1.77
C TYR A 99 12.55 -10.85 -2.60
N ALA A 100 12.83 -12.03 -2.07
CA ALA A 100 13.49 -13.09 -2.82
C ALA A 100 12.68 -13.49 -4.07
N GLY A 101 11.36 -13.58 -3.95
CA GLY A 101 10.47 -13.78 -5.09
C GLY A 101 10.52 -12.62 -6.10
N GLY A 102 10.50 -11.38 -5.62
CA GLY A 102 10.63 -10.19 -6.46
C GLY A 102 11.97 -10.14 -7.21
N VAL A 103 13.08 -10.47 -6.53
CA VAL A 103 14.42 -10.57 -7.12
C VAL A 103 14.46 -11.66 -8.18
N ALA A 104 13.89 -12.84 -7.91
CA ALA A 104 13.85 -13.94 -8.88
C ALA A 104 13.11 -13.54 -10.16
N VAL A 105 11.93 -12.93 -10.04
CA VAL A 105 11.15 -12.44 -11.20
C VAL A 105 11.89 -11.33 -11.94
N ALA A 106 12.47 -10.37 -11.21
CA ALA A 106 13.23 -9.27 -11.81
C ALA A 106 14.48 -9.77 -12.55
N ALA A 107 15.21 -10.72 -11.97
CA ALA A 107 16.39 -11.32 -12.58
C ALA A 107 16.05 -12.09 -13.86
N ALA A 108 14.97 -12.89 -13.84
CA ALA A 108 14.49 -13.59 -15.02
C ALA A 108 14.08 -12.62 -16.14
N MET A 109 13.39 -11.53 -15.79
CA MET A 109 13.01 -10.48 -16.75
C MET A 109 14.22 -9.72 -17.29
N PHE A 110 15.23 -9.46 -16.46
CA PHE A 110 16.48 -8.82 -16.88
C PHE A 110 17.25 -9.70 -17.87
N ALA A 111 17.41 -10.98 -17.55
CA ALA A 111 18.11 -11.95 -18.39
C ALA A 111 17.42 -12.15 -19.76
N THR A 112 16.10 -12.25 -19.78
CA THR A 112 15.33 -12.45 -21.03
C THR A 112 15.30 -11.22 -21.94
N ARG A 113 15.54 -10.02 -21.41
CA ARG A 113 15.57 -8.77 -22.20
C ARG A 113 16.95 -8.40 -22.72
N GLY A 114 18.00 -9.12 -22.31
CA GLY A 114 19.38 -8.82 -22.72
C GLY A 114 19.80 -7.39 -22.38
N ALA A 115 19.27 -6.83 -21.28
CA ALA A 115 19.56 -5.45 -20.91
C ALA A 115 20.99 -5.32 -20.37
N SER A 116 21.71 -4.28 -20.80
CA SER A 116 22.96 -3.85 -20.17
C SER A 116 22.66 -2.83 -19.08
N LEU A 117 23.45 -2.85 -18.00
CA LEU A 117 23.26 -1.98 -16.85
C LEU A 117 24.50 -1.08 -16.68
N GLU A 118 24.46 0.11 -17.26
CA GLU A 118 25.44 1.15 -16.98
C GLU A 118 24.79 2.19 -16.06
N LEU A 119 25.17 2.15 -14.78
CA LEU A 119 24.63 3.04 -13.76
C LEU A 119 25.67 4.04 -13.31
N THR A 120 25.28 5.31 -13.31
CA THR A 120 26.03 6.40 -12.69
C THR A 120 26.00 6.29 -11.17
N THR A 121 26.96 6.94 -10.49
CA THR A 121 27.01 6.97 -9.03
C THR A 121 25.71 7.46 -8.38
N PRO A 122 25.05 8.53 -8.86
CA PRO A 122 23.76 8.95 -8.30
C PRO A 122 22.66 7.89 -8.43
N GLN A 123 22.65 7.10 -9.51
CA GLN A 123 21.68 6.02 -9.68
C GLN A 123 21.95 4.87 -8.71
N TRP A 124 23.22 4.52 -8.48
CA TRP A 124 23.59 3.55 -7.45
C TRP A 124 23.18 3.98 -6.05
N LEU A 125 23.45 5.24 -5.69
CA LEU A 125 23.02 5.80 -4.40
C LEU A 125 21.49 5.83 -4.27
N THR A 126 20.79 6.15 -5.35
CA THR A 126 19.32 6.12 -5.40
C THR A 126 18.79 4.71 -5.17
N LEU A 127 19.36 3.70 -5.83
CA LEU A 127 18.98 2.30 -5.63
C LEU A 127 19.29 1.82 -4.21
N ALA A 128 20.43 2.21 -3.63
CA ALA A 128 20.77 1.89 -2.25
C ALA A 128 19.76 2.50 -1.27
N TYR A 129 19.39 3.77 -1.46
CA TYR A 129 18.36 4.43 -0.66
C TYR A 129 16.99 3.73 -0.79
N LEU A 130 16.54 3.51 -2.03
CA LEU A 130 15.24 2.87 -2.29
C LEU A 130 15.20 1.43 -1.78
N GLY A 131 16.31 0.69 -1.87
CA GLY A 131 16.43 -0.69 -1.43
C GLY A 131 16.53 -0.82 0.09
N LEU A 132 17.45 -0.11 0.73
CA LEU A 132 17.73 -0.27 2.16
C LEU A 132 16.71 0.45 3.04
N LEU A 133 16.38 1.71 2.72
CA LEU A 133 15.54 2.54 3.56
C LEU A 133 14.07 2.43 3.18
N ALA A 134 13.71 2.81 1.95
CA ALA A 134 12.31 2.82 1.54
C ALA A 134 11.72 1.40 1.52
N SER A 135 12.44 0.45 0.90
CA SER A 135 11.98 -0.92 0.77
C SER A 135 12.28 -1.76 2.01
N GLY A 136 13.56 -1.83 2.42
CA GLY A 136 14.01 -2.65 3.55
C GLY A 136 13.39 -2.20 4.87
N ALA A 137 13.84 -1.07 5.42
CA ALA A 137 13.37 -0.57 6.71
C ALA A 137 11.88 -0.20 6.69
N GLY A 138 11.42 0.51 5.64
CA GLY A 138 10.05 0.99 5.51
C GLY A 138 9.02 -0.15 5.53
N PHE A 139 9.13 -1.12 4.62
CA PHE A 139 8.18 -2.24 4.63
C PHE A 139 8.39 -3.20 5.80
N PHE A 140 9.59 -3.31 6.37
CA PHE A 140 9.78 -4.12 7.57
C PHE A 140 8.95 -3.56 8.72
N LEU A 141 9.07 -2.26 8.99
CA LEU A 141 8.28 -1.57 10.01
C LEU A 141 6.78 -1.59 9.69
N TRP A 142 6.42 -1.44 8.41
CA TRP A 142 5.03 -1.59 7.95
C TRP A 142 4.46 -2.98 8.28
N ASN A 143 5.18 -4.04 7.95
CA ASN A 143 4.75 -5.42 8.18
C ASN A 143 4.66 -5.74 9.67
N VAL A 144 5.61 -5.25 10.48
CA VAL A 144 5.51 -5.33 11.94
C VAL A 144 4.24 -4.64 12.42
N GLY A 145 3.95 -3.42 11.94
CA GLY A 145 2.71 -2.70 12.27
C GLY A 145 1.44 -3.46 11.83
N ALA A 146 1.46 -4.04 10.64
CA ALA A 146 0.35 -4.81 10.07
C ALA A 146 -0.05 -6.02 10.92
N THR A 147 0.90 -6.61 11.66
CA THR A 147 0.62 -7.72 12.60
C THR A 147 0.01 -7.26 13.93
N ARG A 148 0.05 -5.96 14.24
CA ARG A 148 -0.37 -5.39 15.53
C ARG A 148 -1.72 -4.68 15.48
N VAL A 149 -2.39 -4.67 14.33
CA VAL A 149 -3.66 -3.97 14.12
C VAL A 149 -4.70 -4.89 13.47
N SER A 150 -5.97 -4.48 13.49
CA SER A 150 -7.02 -5.20 12.80
C SER A 150 -6.85 -5.11 11.27
N SER A 151 -7.39 -6.09 10.53
CA SER A 151 -7.37 -6.06 9.06
C SER A 151 -8.07 -4.83 8.46
N GLY A 152 -9.11 -4.31 9.14
CA GLY A 152 -9.80 -3.09 8.73
C GLY A 152 -8.93 -1.85 8.92
N THR A 153 -8.25 -1.72 10.07
CA THR A 153 -7.30 -0.63 10.31
C THR A 153 -6.14 -0.67 9.31
N LEU A 154 -5.60 -1.88 9.06
CA LEU A 154 -4.55 -2.11 8.06
C LEU A 154 -5.00 -1.73 6.64
N ALA A 155 -6.23 -2.05 6.27
CA ALA A 155 -6.81 -1.64 5.00
C ALA A 155 -6.83 -0.11 4.88
N VAL A 156 -7.38 0.60 5.87
CA VAL A 156 -7.43 2.07 5.85
C VAL A 156 -6.03 2.69 5.77
N MET A 157 -5.07 2.18 6.54
CA MET A 157 -3.71 2.72 6.59
C MET A 157 -2.94 2.57 5.28
N ASN A 158 -3.30 1.62 4.41
CA ASN A 158 -2.67 1.50 3.08
C ASN A 158 -2.79 2.79 2.24
N ASN A 159 -3.79 3.61 2.55
CA ASN A 159 -4.08 4.87 1.89
C ASN A 159 -3.49 6.11 2.57
N ALA A 160 -2.90 5.97 3.77
CA ALA A 160 -2.28 7.07 4.49
C ALA A 160 -1.04 7.62 3.78
N LYS A 161 -0.35 6.81 2.97
CA LYS A 161 0.89 7.19 2.28
C LYS A 161 0.76 8.44 1.41
N VAL A 162 -0.39 8.65 0.77
CA VAL A 162 -0.61 9.76 -0.17
C VAL A 162 -0.73 11.10 0.58
N PRO A 163 -1.67 11.29 1.53
CA PRO A 163 -1.76 12.54 2.26
C PRO A 163 -0.52 12.78 3.13
N LEU A 164 0.12 11.73 3.67
CA LEU A 164 1.42 11.89 4.36
C LEU A 164 2.52 12.36 3.42
N GLY A 165 2.56 11.85 2.18
CA GLY A 165 3.47 12.33 1.14
C GLY A 165 3.26 13.81 0.82
N VAL A 166 2.00 14.24 0.66
CA VAL A 166 1.67 15.66 0.44
C VAL A 166 2.01 16.52 1.65
N ALA A 167 1.77 16.05 2.87
CA ALA A 167 2.19 16.75 4.07
C ALA A 167 3.72 16.90 4.14
N CYS A 168 4.47 15.85 3.76
CA CYS A 168 5.93 15.91 3.67
C CYS A 168 6.40 16.93 2.61
N ALA A 169 5.78 16.93 1.42
CA ALA A 169 6.05 17.91 0.36
C ALA A 169 5.88 19.35 0.86
N LEU A 170 4.78 19.63 1.57
CA LEU A 170 4.52 20.94 2.18
C LEU A 170 5.55 21.31 3.26
N LEU A 171 5.79 20.42 4.22
CA LEU A 171 6.53 20.73 5.45
C LEU A 171 8.05 20.66 5.29
N VAL A 172 8.53 19.74 4.45
CA VAL A 172 9.98 19.46 4.30
C VAL A 172 10.53 20.16 3.07
N PHE A 173 9.78 20.14 1.96
CA PHE A 173 10.24 20.66 0.67
C PHE A 173 9.68 22.05 0.33
N GLY A 174 8.77 22.59 1.15
CA GLY A 174 8.19 23.91 0.93
C GLY A 174 7.31 24.00 -0.33
N GLU A 175 6.80 22.86 -0.80
CA GLU A 175 5.90 22.81 -1.94
C GLU A 175 4.54 23.43 -1.61
N ARG A 176 3.71 23.65 -2.64
CA ARG A 176 2.35 24.18 -2.49
C ARG A 176 1.34 23.07 -2.73
N ALA A 177 0.42 22.90 -1.80
CA ALA A 177 -0.73 22.01 -1.92
C ALA A 177 -1.96 22.64 -1.28
N ASP A 178 -3.12 22.14 -1.67
CA ASP A 178 -4.42 22.68 -1.28
C ASP A 178 -4.77 22.17 0.13
N VAL A 179 -4.31 22.89 1.15
CA VAL A 179 -4.36 22.48 2.58
C VAL A 179 -5.76 22.05 3.06
N PRO A 180 -6.87 22.71 2.69
CA PRO A 180 -8.20 22.27 3.10
C PRO A 180 -8.53 20.82 2.66
N TRP A 181 -8.08 20.41 1.47
CA TRP A 181 -8.30 19.04 0.97
C TRP A 181 -7.40 18.03 1.67
N LEU A 182 -6.19 18.44 2.03
CA LEU A 182 -5.30 17.62 2.84
C LEU A 182 -5.90 17.35 4.22
N LEU A 183 -6.43 18.39 4.88
CA LEU A 183 -7.11 18.26 6.17
C LEU A 183 -8.38 17.40 6.06
N ALA A 184 -9.19 17.59 5.02
CA ALA A 184 -10.36 16.76 4.76
C ALA A 184 -9.98 15.28 4.53
N SER A 185 -8.88 15.03 3.81
CA SER A 185 -8.34 13.68 3.59
C SER A 185 -7.93 13.01 4.91
N PHE A 186 -7.19 13.71 5.78
CA PHE A 186 -6.84 13.20 7.10
C PHE A 186 -8.07 12.97 7.99
N ALA A 187 -9.06 13.87 7.96
CA ALA A 187 -10.29 13.69 8.70
C ALA A 187 -11.06 12.43 8.27
N LEU A 188 -11.17 12.19 6.95
CA LEU A 188 -11.82 11.01 6.39
C LEU A 188 -11.06 9.73 6.70
N LEU A 189 -9.72 9.74 6.65
CA LEU A 189 -8.91 8.60 7.08
C LEU A 189 -9.06 8.32 8.57
N GLY A 190 -9.10 9.35 9.42
CA GLY A 190 -9.36 9.20 10.85
C GLY A 190 -10.73 8.58 11.12
N ALA A 191 -11.78 9.07 10.44
CA ALA A 191 -13.12 8.49 10.50
C ALA A 191 -13.15 7.03 10.01
N ALA A 192 -12.41 6.71 8.95
CA ALA A 192 -12.29 5.35 8.44
C ALA A 192 -11.60 4.42 9.45
N VAL A 193 -10.54 4.86 10.13
CA VAL A 193 -9.90 4.09 11.20
C VAL A 193 -10.87 3.83 12.36
N TRP A 194 -11.60 4.86 12.78
CA TRP A 194 -12.60 4.72 13.83
C TRP A 194 -13.69 3.70 13.45
N LEU A 195 -14.20 3.78 12.21
CA LEU A 195 -15.18 2.86 11.67
C LEU A 195 -14.66 1.40 11.61
N ALA A 196 -13.40 1.24 11.21
CA ALA A 196 -12.74 -0.06 11.24
C ALA A 196 -12.60 -0.62 12.67
N GLY A 197 -12.37 0.25 13.66
CA GLY A 197 -12.32 -0.10 15.08
C GLY A 197 -13.66 -0.65 15.61
N LEU A 198 -14.79 -0.08 15.16
CA LEU A 198 -16.12 -0.60 15.50
C LEU A 198 -16.35 -2.03 14.98
N SER A 199 -15.78 -2.36 13.81
CA SER A 199 -15.83 -3.73 13.31
C SER A 199 -15.02 -4.72 14.16
N ALA A 200 -13.98 -4.24 14.84
CA ALA A 200 -13.12 -5.07 15.69
C ALA A 200 -13.75 -5.31 17.08
N SER A 201 -14.46 -4.33 17.65
CA SER A 201 -15.14 -4.47 18.95
C SER A 201 -16.37 -5.39 18.89
N ASN A 202 -17.06 -5.47 17.76
CA ASN A 202 -18.13 -6.46 17.51
C ASN A 202 -17.64 -7.92 17.41
N ARG A 203 -16.35 -8.21 17.68
CA ARG A 203 -15.83 -9.58 17.88
C ARG A 203 -15.88 -10.04 19.34
N THR A 204 -16.02 -9.15 20.30
CA THR A 204 -15.98 -9.48 21.74
C THR A 204 -17.37 -9.54 22.39
N ARG A 205 -18.43 -9.58 21.58
CA ARG A 205 -19.81 -9.87 22.02
C ARG A 205 -20.35 -11.06 21.26
#